data_AF-A0A7J4SK82-F1
#
_entry.id   AF-A0A7J4SK82-F1
#
_cell.length_a   1.000
_cell.length_b   1.000
_cell.length_c   1.000
_cell.angle_alpha   90.00
_cell.angle_beta   90.00
_cell.angle_gamma   90.00
#
_symmetry.space_group_name_H-M   'P 1'
#
loop_
_entity.id
_entity.type
_entity.pdbx_description
1 polymer ?
#
loop_
_entity_poly.entity_id
_entity_poly.type
_entity_poly.pdbx_seq_one_letter_code
_entity_poly.pdbx_strand_id
1 'polypeptide(L)'
;MAKKSGSAGRFGARYGRVARRRVSEVEALMRADYACPKCGASKSIHRVGTGIWECRRKNCDYRFAGGTYRPATPGGLLGSRSITRSETEASPEELLLTAVPSDSPTEVEE
;
A
#
# COMPACT_ATOMS: atom_id res chain seq x y z
N MET A 1 -28.46 4.35 -19.57
CA MET A 1 -27.02 4.10 -19.28
C MET A 1 -26.90 3.11 -18.12
N ALA A 2 -25.93 2.20 -18.16
CA ALA A 2 -25.95 0.91 -17.45
C ALA A 2 -25.96 1.01 -15.90
N LYS A 3 -27.16 1.21 -15.33
CA LYS A 3 -27.41 1.41 -13.89
C LYS A 3 -26.95 0.25 -12.99
N LYS A 4 -26.69 -0.95 -13.55
CA LYS A 4 -26.35 -2.18 -12.80
C LYS A 4 -24.91 -2.68 -12.99
N SER A 5 -24.18 -2.27 -14.03
CA SER A 5 -22.87 -2.84 -14.36
C SER A 5 -21.69 -1.89 -14.14
N GLY A 6 -21.93 -0.66 -13.70
CA GLY A 6 -20.86 0.31 -13.36
C GLY A 6 -19.83 0.48 -14.48
N SER A 7 -18.56 0.54 -14.12
CA SER A 7 -17.44 0.68 -15.06
C SER A 7 -17.28 -0.53 -16.00
N ALA A 8 -17.76 -1.70 -15.58
CA ALA A 8 -17.75 -2.93 -16.38
C ALA A 8 -18.78 -2.94 -17.52
N GLY A 9 -19.58 -1.87 -17.67
CA GLY A 9 -20.43 -1.68 -18.85
C GLY A 9 -19.66 -1.72 -20.17
N ARG A 10 -18.37 -1.34 -20.17
CA ARG A 10 -17.49 -1.37 -21.36
C ARG A 10 -17.35 -2.76 -22.00
N PHE A 11 -17.63 -3.83 -21.26
CA PHE A 11 -17.48 -5.19 -21.75
C PHE A 11 -18.69 -5.68 -22.56
N GLY A 12 -19.79 -4.92 -22.64
CA GLY A 12 -20.99 -5.33 -23.35
C GLY A 12 -21.58 -6.62 -22.77
N ALA A 13 -22.04 -7.54 -23.62
CA ALA A 13 -22.60 -8.82 -23.21
C ALA A 13 -21.56 -9.88 -22.77
N ARG A 14 -20.26 -9.61 -22.93
CA ARG A 14 -19.18 -10.58 -22.69
C ARG A 14 -18.97 -10.88 -21.20
N TYR A 15 -18.39 -12.05 -20.92
CA TYR A 15 -17.89 -12.50 -19.60
C TYR A 15 -18.96 -12.74 -18.52
N GLY A 16 -20.25 -12.62 -18.83
CA GLY A 16 -21.34 -12.90 -17.89
C GLY A 16 -21.50 -11.85 -16.79
N ARG A 17 -22.47 -12.04 -15.89
CA ARG A 17 -22.83 -11.04 -14.86
C ARG A 17 -21.83 -10.98 -13.70
N VAL A 18 -21.42 -12.14 -13.17
CA VAL A 18 -20.62 -12.23 -11.94
C VAL A 18 -19.22 -11.64 -12.14
N ALA A 19 -18.54 -12.01 -13.23
CA ALA A 19 -17.21 -11.49 -13.53
C ALA A 19 -17.24 -9.97 -13.70
N ARG A 20 -18.21 -9.44 -14.48
CA ARG A 20 -18.37 -7.99 -14.68
C ARG A 20 -18.65 -7.25 -13.37
N ARG A 21 -19.46 -7.83 -12.48
CA ARG A 21 -19.71 -7.24 -11.15
C ARG A 21 -18.42 -7.13 -10.34
N ARG A 22 -17.64 -8.21 -10.22
CA ARG A 22 -16.37 -8.23 -9.48
C ARG A 22 -15.36 -7.22 -10.05
N VAL A 23 -15.26 -7.12 -11.37
CA VAL A 23 -14.38 -6.13 -12.03
C VAL A 23 -14.83 -4.72 -11.69
N SER A 24 -16.14 -4.44 -11.77
CA SER A 24 -16.66 -3.11 -11.41
C SER A 24 -16.38 -2.75 -9.95
N GLU A 25 -16.48 -3.71 -9.03
CA GLU A 25 -16.18 -3.50 -7.61
C GLU A 25 -14.69 -3.22 -7.38
N VAL A 26 -13.80 -4.03 -7.97
CA VAL A 26 -12.34 -3.85 -7.91
C VAL A 26 -11.93 -2.50 -8.47
N GLU A 27 -12.48 -2.12 -9.60
CA GLU A 27 -12.18 -0.84 -10.25
C GLU A 27 -12.71 0.36 -9.49
N ALA A 28 -13.88 0.24 -8.85
CA ALA A 28 -14.41 1.29 -7.99
C ALA A 28 -13.48 1.55 -6.80
N LEU A 29 -12.92 0.49 -6.22
CA LEU A 29 -11.92 0.58 -5.15
C LEU A 29 -10.62 1.21 -5.65
N MET A 30 -10.10 0.73 -6.78
CA MET A 30 -8.85 1.24 -7.35
C MET A 30 -8.91 2.72 -7.71
N ARG A 31 -10.07 3.21 -8.17
CA ARG A 31 -10.31 4.62 -8.53
C ARG A 31 -10.94 5.43 -7.40
N ALA A 32 -11.10 4.85 -6.21
CA ALA A 32 -11.64 5.58 -5.07
C ALA A 32 -10.65 6.66 -4.62
N ASP A 33 -11.21 7.70 -4.01
CA ASP A 33 -10.43 8.78 -3.42
C ASP A 33 -9.83 8.31 -2.09
N TYR A 34 -8.49 8.39 -1.96
CA TYR A 34 -7.77 8.03 -0.75
C TYR A 34 -7.02 9.21 -0.14
N ALA A 35 -6.86 9.18 1.18
CA ALA A 35 -6.15 10.20 1.94
C ALA A 35 -4.65 9.93 2.00
N CYS A 36 -3.82 10.94 1.70
CA CYS A 36 -2.36 10.80 1.77
C CYS A 36 -1.87 10.67 3.22
N PRO A 37 -1.07 9.63 3.56
CA PRO A 37 -0.51 9.51 4.90
C PRO A 37 0.51 10.60 5.23
N LYS A 38 1.17 11.18 4.21
CA LYS A 38 2.20 12.22 4.41
C LYS A 38 1.62 13.63 4.57
N CYS A 39 0.73 14.05 3.67
CA CYS A 39 0.22 15.43 3.65
C CYS A 39 -1.24 15.59 4.14
N GLY A 40 -1.87 14.52 4.64
CA GLY A 40 -3.23 14.52 5.18
C GLY A 40 -4.35 14.81 4.15
N ALA A 41 -3.96 14.95 2.89
CA ALA A 41 -4.82 15.35 1.79
C ALA A 41 -5.89 14.32 1.47
N SER A 42 -7.16 14.66 1.67
CA SER A 42 -8.24 13.86 1.12
C SER A 42 -8.18 13.86 -0.41
N LYS A 43 -8.48 12.72 -1.03
CA LYS A 43 -8.61 12.57 -2.50
C LYS A 43 -7.36 12.87 -3.32
N SER A 44 -6.19 12.59 -2.78
CA SER A 44 -4.92 12.96 -3.42
C SER A 44 -4.13 11.78 -3.96
N ILE A 45 -4.33 10.58 -3.41
CA ILE A 45 -3.60 9.39 -3.84
C ILE A 45 -4.25 8.81 -5.10
N HIS A 46 -3.42 8.39 -6.04
CA HIS A 46 -3.81 7.59 -7.19
C HIS A 46 -2.82 6.46 -7.42
N ARG A 47 -3.28 5.41 -8.12
CA ARG A 47 -2.44 4.29 -8.52
C ARG A 47 -1.67 4.63 -9.79
N VAL A 48 -0.36 4.42 -9.76
CA VAL A 48 0.52 4.60 -10.93
C VAL A 48 0.84 3.25 -11.58
N GLY A 49 1.07 2.23 -10.76
CA GLY A 49 1.41 0.89 -11.22
C GLY A 49 0.83 -0.19 -10.32
N THR A 50 1.27 -1.43 -10.51
CA THR A 50 0.88 -2.56 -9.66
C THR A 50 1.49 -2.40 -8.27
N GLY A 51 0.65 -2.14 -7.27
CA GLY A 51 1.09 -1.94 -5.89
C GLY A 51 1.78 -0.61 -5.62
N ILE A 52 1.91 0.28 -6.61
CA ILE A 52 2.57 1.58 -6.47
C ILE A 52 1.52 2.69 -6.48
N TRP A 53 1.51 3.47 -5.40
CA TRP A 53 0.58 4.57 -5.16
C TRP A 53 1.34 5.87 -5.00
N GLU A 54 0.77 6.95 -5.54
CA GLU A 54 1.41 8.26 -5.58
C GLU A 54 0.43 9.37 -5.23
N CYS A 55 0.89 10.36 -4.47
CA CYS A 55 0.13 11.58 -4.21
C CYS A 55 0.19 12.51 -5.42
N ARG A 56 -0.95 12.96 -5.94
CA ARG A 56 -1.04 13.93 -7.05
C ARG A 56 -0.64 15.35 -6.67
N ARG A 57 -0.50 15.64 -5.38
CA ARG A 57 -0.12 16.98 -4.94
C ARG A 57 1.36 17.19 -5.22
N LYS A 58 1.64 18.20 -6.06
CA LYS A 58 2.99 18.66 -6.43
C LYS A 58 3.90 19.06 -5.27
N ASN A 59 3.34 19.36 -4.09
CA ASN A 59 4.12 19.70 -2.91
C ASN A 59 4.41 18.48 -2.01
N CYS A 60 3.88 17.30 -2.34
CA CYS A 60 4.01 16.10 -1.54
C CYS A 60 4.79 15.01 -2.29
N ASP A 61 4.41 14.75 -3.54
CA ASP A 61 4.99 13.76 -4.48
C ASP A 61 5.38 12.43 -3.82
N TYR A 62 4.61 12.03 -2.81
CA TYR A 62 4.91 10.86 -2.01
C TYR A 62 4.47 9.60 -2.74
N ARG A 63 5.42 8.68 -2.94
CA ARG A 63 5.23 7.39 -3.59
C ARG A 63 5.45 6.28 -2.57
N PHE A 64 4.52 5.34 -2.49
CA PHE A 64 4.60 4.24 -1.53
C PHE A 64 4.07 2.94 -2.10
N ALA A 65 4.54 1.84 -1.51
CA ALA A 65 4.06 0.49 -1.79
C ALA A 65 2.78 0.21 -1.01
N GLY A 66 1.78 -0.34 -1.69
CA GLY A 66 0.49 -0.71 -1.13
C GLY A 66 -0.08 -1.95 -1.83
N GLY A 67 -1.37 -2.19 -1.64
CA GLY A 67 -2.05 -3.27 -2.35
C GLY A 67 -2.24 -2.98 -3.84
N THR A 68 -2.54 -4.04 -4.61
CA THR A 68 -2.76 -3.92 -6.06
C THR A 68 -3.98 -3.06 -6.40
N TYR A 69 -5.07 -3.18 -5.64
CA TYR A 69 -6.36 -2.52 -5.92
C TYR A 69 -6.80 -1.54 -4.83
N ARG A 70 -6.11 -1.51 -3.68
CA ARG A 70 -6.34 -0.59 -2.56
C ARG A 70 -4.98 -0.22 -1.96
N PRO A 71 -4.77 1.02 -1.48
CA PRO A 71 -3.48 1.43 -0.91
C PRO A 71 -3.14 0.64 0.36
N ALA A 72 -4.10 0.41 1.25
CA ALA A 72 -3.94 -0.45 2.42
C ALA A 72 -4.75 -1.74 2.26
N THR A 73 -4.10 -2.89 2.50
CA THR A 73 -4.76 -4.20 2.48
C THR A 73 -4.89 -4.74 3.90
N PRO A 74 -5.92 -5.56 4.20
CA PRO A 74 -6.05 -6.20 5.51
C PRO A 74 -4.80 -7.02 5.88
N GLY A 75 -4.24 -7.78 4.94
CA GLY A 75 -3.02 -8.56 5.18
C GLY A 75 -1.80 -7.69 5.48
N GLY A 76 -1.61 -6.59 4.74
CA GLY A 76 -0.53 -5.65 5.01
C GLY A 76 -0.65 -4.97 6.37
N LEU A 77 -1.87 -4.60 6.77
CA LEU A 77 -2.15 -4.03 8.08
C LEU A 77 -1.87 -5.02 9.23
N LEU A 78 -2.19 -6.31 9.03
CA LEU A 78 -1.88 -7.34 10.01
C LEU A 78 -0.37 -7.54 10.15
N GLY A 79 0.36 -7.59 9.04
CA GLY A 79 1.82 -7.71 9.04
C GLY A 79 2.50 -6.54 9.75
N SER A 80 2.08 -5.30 9.48
CA SER A 80 2.62 -4.13 10.20
C SER A 80 2.32 -4.18 11.70
N ARG A 81 1.11 -4.62 12.09
CA ARG A 81 0.71 -4.71 13.50
C ARG A 81 1.49 -5.77 14.26
N SER A 82 1.78 -6.93 13.64
CA SER A 82 2.59 -7.95 14.28
C SER A 82 4.02 -7.46 14.54
N ILE A 83 4.60 -6.72 13.59
CA ILE A 83 5.94 -6.14 13.74
C ILE A 83 5.97 -5.12 14.89
N THR A 84 5.05 -4.16 14.88
CA THR A 84 4.96 -3.16 15.96
C THR A 84 4.71 -3.78 17.33
N ARG A 85 3.93 -4.87 17.38
CA ARG A 85 3.72 -5.62 18.62
C ARG A 85 5.01 -6.25 19.13
N SER A 86 5.76 -6.96 18.28
CA SER A 86 7.02 -7.59 18.68
C SER A 86 8.06 -6.56 19.15
N GLU A 87 8.08 -5.37 18.56
CA GLU A 87 8.98 -4.28 18.97
C GLU A 87 8.62 -3.73 20.36
N THR A 88 7.35 -3.76 20.75
CA THR A 88 6.90 -3.29 22.07
C THR A 88 7.12 -4.34 23.17
N GLU A 89 7.17 -5.63 22.80
CA GLU A 89 7.43 -6.75 23.71
C GLU A 89 8.94 -6.97 23.95
N ALA A 90 9.82 -6.43 23.10
CA ALA A 90 11.25 -6.36 23.33
C ALA A 90 11.57 -5.31 24.41
N SER A 91 11.68 -5.77 25.66
CA SER A 91 12.17 -4.97 26.80
C SER A 91 13.51 -4.28 26.46
N PRO A 92 13.80 -3.07 26.96
CA PRO A 92 15.05 -2.34 26.70
C PRO A 92 16.35 -3.14 26.94
N GLU A 93 16.31 -4.23 27.71
CA GLU A 93 17.47 -5.13 27.91
C GLU A 93 17.80 -6.02 26.68
N GLU A 94 16.83 -6.38 25.83
CA GLU A 94 17.11 -7.16 24.60
C GLU A 94 17.54 -6.28 23.43
N LEU A 95 17.12 -5.01 23.40
CA LEU A 95 17.57 -4.03 22.40
C LEU A 95 19.07 -3.69 22.56
N LEU A 96 19.62 -3.83 23.76
CA LEU A 96 21.05 -3.69 24.04
C LEU A 96 21.87 -4.91 23.60
N LEU A 97 21.27 -6.10 23.51
CA LEU A 97 21.94 -7.33 23.09
C LEU A 97 21.87 -7.58 21.57
N THR A 98 20.94 -6.93 20.87
CA THR A 98 20.76 -7.05 19.41
C THR A 98 21.37 -5.90 18.62
N ALA A 99 22.02 -4.95 19.29
CA ALA A 99 22.95 -4.03 18.64
C ALA A 99 24.11 -4.84 18.05
N VAL A 100 23.97 -5.24 16.79
CA VAL A 100 25.04 -5.81 15.98
C VAL A 100 26.16 -4.75 15.95
N PRO A 101 27.32 -4.98 16.59
CA PRO A 101 28.47 -4.11 16.33
C PRO A 101 28.85 -4.31 14.86
N SER A 102 28.68 -3.23 14.09
CA SER A 102 29.16 -3.13 12.72
C SER A 102 30.68 -3.16 12.74
N ASP A 103 31.26 -4.03 11.92
CA ASP A 103 32.63 -3.99 11.39
C ASP A 103 33.80 -3.75 12.36
N SER A 104 34.57 -4.84 12.55
CA SER A 104 35.99 -4.81 12.87
C SER A 104 36.78 -3.90 11.90
N PRO A 105 37.78 -3.14 12.38
CA PRO A 105 38.66 -2.37 11.51
C PRO A 105 39.64 -3.33 10.82
N THR A 106 39.66 -3.36 9.48
CA THR A 106 40.84 -3.86 8.76
C THR A 106 41.82 -2.70 8.63
N GLU A 107 42.88 -2.76 9.43
CA GLU A 107 44.07 -1.92 9.34
C GLU A 107 44.67 -2.00 7.92
N VAL A 108 45.07 -0.82 7.44
CA VAL A 108 45.92 -0.61 6.26
C VAL A 108 47.36 -0.47 6.75
N GLU A 109 48.17 -1.49 6.52
CA GLU A 109 49.63 -1.46 6.26
C GLU A 109 49.84 -2.64 5.28
N GLU A 110 50.34 -2.46 4.06
CA GLU A 110 51.59 -1.85 3.60
C GLU A 110 51.42 -1.13 2.24
#